data_AF-A0A7S3I4T3-F1
#
_entry.id   AF-A0A7S3I4T3-F1
#
_cell.length_a   1.000
_cell.length_b   1.000
_cell.length_c   1.000
_cell.angle_alpha   90.00
_cell.angle_beta   90.00
_cell.angle_gamma   90.00
#
_symmetry.space_group_name_H-M   'P 1'
#
loop_
_entity.id
_entity.type
_entity.pdbx_description
1 polymer ?
#
loop_
_entity_poly.entity_id
_entity_poly.type
_entity_poly.pdbx_seq_one_letter_code
_entity_poly.pdbx_strand_id
1 'polypeptide(L)'
;RIIWLEAARFEERQEAFTRARTILQKARAKMPSDALIWLASIKLEVTCDNERIAQHLLAKALQESPDSGALWAQAIAMEPQATRMRKSTDAVKHVNTDAVIFIAIGKIFWVENKTEKARRFF
;
A
#
# COMPACT_ATOMS: atom_id res chain seq x y z
N ARG A 1 -17.09 5.89 2.60
CA ARG A 1 -15.68 5.51 2.89
C ARG A 1 -15.34 5.43 4.39
N ILE A 2 -15.36 6.55 5.12
CA ILE A 2 -14.76 6.66 6.48
C ILE A 2 -15.34 5.64 7.48
N ILE A 3 -16.66 5.42 7.47
CA ILE A 3 -17.34 4.48 8.37
C ILE A 3 -16.75 3.06 8.28
N TRP A 4 -16.43 2.59 7.07
CA TRP A 4 -15.86 1.25 6.88
C TRP A 4 -14.44 1.13 7.44
N LEU A 5 -13.66 2.21 7.33
CA LEU A 5 -12.30 2.25 7.87
C LEU A 5 -12.32 2.26 9.40
N GLU A 6 -13.20 3.07 10.00
CA GLU A 6 -13.33 3.11 11.46
C GLU A 6 -13.90 1.81 12.03
N ALA A 7 -14.85 1.19 11.34
CA ALA A 7 -15.34 -0.14 11.71
C ALA A 7 -14.24 -1.20 11.66
N ALA A 8 -13.42 -1.21 10.60
CA ALA A 8 -12.29 -2.14 10.50
C ALA A 8 -11.24 -1.90 11.60
N ARG A 9 -10.88 -0.63 11.87
CA ARG A 9 -9.97 -0.25 12.97
C ARG A 9 -10.51 -0.65 14.33
N PHE A 10 -11.83 -0.56 14.53
CA PHE A 10 -12.46 -1.00 15.76
C PHE A 10 -12.30 -2.51 15.95
N GLU A 11 -12.60 -3.32 14.93
CA GLU A 11 -12.43 -4.78 15.01
C GLU A 11 -10.95 -5.20 15.14
N GLU A 12 -10.01 -4.48 14.49
CA GLU A 12 -8.57 -4.70 14.66
C GLU A 12 -8.13 -4.51 16.11
N ARG A 13 -8.64 -3.47 16.80
CA ARG A 13 -8.36 -3.25 18.24
C ARG A 13 -8.93 -4.34 19.15
N GLN A 14 -9.94 -5.06 18.69
CA GLN A 14 -10.55 -6.19 19.41
C GLN A 14 -9.89 -7.52 19.02
N GLU A 15 -8.79 -7.51 18.25
CA GLU A 15 -8.11 -8.69 17.71
C GLU A 15 -9.03 -9.59 16.86
N ALA A 16 -10.17 -9.06 16.41
CA ALA A 16 -11.17 -9.78 15.64
C ALA A 16 -10.87 -9.69 14.13
N PHE A 17 -9.67 -10.14 13.72
CA PHE A 17 -9.16 -10.01 12.35
C PHE A 17 -10.09 -10.60 11.28
N THR A 18 -10.77 -11.72 11.59
CA THR A 18 -11.74 -12.34 10.69
C THR A 18 -12.92 -11.41 10.41
N ARG A 19 -13.44 -10.72 11.43
CA ARG A 19 -14.54 -9.76 11.26
C ARG A 19 -14.07 -8.54 10.48
N ALA A 20 -12.92 -7.98 10.83
CA ALA A 20 -12.30 -6.88 10.08
C ALA A 20 -12.17 -7.22 8.58
N ARG A 21 -11.71 -8.44 8.25
CA ARG A 21 -11.59 -8.93 6.87
C ARG A 21 -12.94 -8.96 6.15
N THR A 22 -14.01 -9.45 6.79
CA THR A 22 -15.35 -9.46 6.18
C THR A 22 -15.90 -8.06 5.93
N ILE A 23 -15.66 -7.12 6.85
CA ILE A 23 -16.07 -5.72 6.73
C ILE A 23 -15.35 -5.07 5.55
N LEU A 24 -14.04 -5.26 5.44
CA LEU A 24 -13.22 -4.72 4.35
C LEU A 24 -13.56 -5.38 3.00
N GLN A 25 -13.87 -6.68 2.96
CA GLN A 25 -14.38 -7.33 1.74
C GLN A 25 -15.70 -6.71 1.27
N LYS A 26 -16.66 -6.50 2.18
CA LYS A 26 -17.92 -5.81 1.86
C LYS A 26 -17.68 -4.38 1.38
N ALA A 27 -16.75 -3.67 2.02
CA ALA A 27 -16.39 -2.31 1.64
C ALA A 27 -15.82 -2.24 0.21
N ARG A 28 -14.93 -3.18 -0.16
CA ARG A 28 -14.37 -3.30 -1.52
C ARG A 28 -15.42 -3.64 -2.57
N ALA A 29 -16.37 -4.52 -2.25
CA ALA A 29 -17.45 -4.85 -3.18
C ALA A 29 -18.35 -3.63 -3.47
N LYS A 30 -18.54 -2.73 -2.50
CA LYS A 30 -19.31 -1.49 -2.68
C LYS A 30 -18.51 -0.37 -3.34
N MET A 31 -17.21 -0.28 -3.07
CA MET A 31 -16.33 0.80 -3.53
C MET A 31 -15.01 0.20 -4.04
N PRO A 32 -14.99 -0.36 -5.27
CA PRO A 32 -13.80 -1.01 -5.81
C PRO A 32 -12.68 -0.04 -6.18
N SER A 33 -13.00 1.22 -6.49
CA SER A 33 -12.04 2.26 -6.90
C SER A 33 -11.36 2.99 -5.74
N ASP A 34 -11.70 2.66 -4.49
CA ASP A 34 -11.22 3.43 -3.34
C ASP A 34 -9.93 2.84 -2.76
N ALA A 35 -8.81 3.46 -3.15
CA ALA A 35 -7.47 3.05 -2.75
C ALA A 35 -7.25 2.92 -1.23
N LEU A 36 -7.94 3.72 -0.41
CA LEU A 36 -7.76 3.64 1.05
C LEU A 36 -8.32 2.35 1.65
N ILE A 37 -9.42 1.83 1.09
CA ILE A 37 -10.02 0.57 1.56
C ILE A 37 -9.10 -0.60 1.19
N TRP A 38 -8.51 -0.55 0.00
CA TRP A 38 -7.48 -1.50 -0.41
C TRP A 38 -6.25 -1.45 0.49
N LEU A 39 -5.75 -0.26 0.81
CA LEU A 39 -4.61 -0.10 1.71
C LEU A 39 -4.91 -0.64 3.12
N ALA A 40 -6.09 -0.38 3.67
CA ALA A 40 -6.50 -0.94 4.94
C ALA A 40 -6.54 -2.48 4.88
N SER A 41 -7.08 -3.05 3.79
CA SER A 41 -7.12 -4.51 3.59
C SER A 41 -5.72 -5.11 3.52
N ILE A 42 -4.80 -4.47 2.81
CA ILE A 42 -3.41 -4.95 2.68
C ILE A 42 -2.69 -4.86 4.03
N LYS A 43 -2.85 -3.77 4.76
CA LYS A 43 -2.26 -3.58 6.09
C LYS A 43 -2.74 -4.64 7.08
N LEU A 44 -4.04 -4.94 7.09
CA LEU A 44 -4.61 -6.01 7.91
C LEU A 44 -3.91 -7.36 7.63
N GLU A 45 -3.74 -7.73 6.36
CA GLU A 45 -3.08 -9.00 6.03
C GLU A 45 -1.59 -9.02 6.40
N VAL A 46 -0.89 -7.88 6.27
CA VAL A 46 0.49 -7.75 6.73
C VAL A 46 0.59 -7.90 8.25
N THR A 47 -0.35 -7.33 9.02
CA THR A 47 -0.38 -7.51 10.48
C THR A 47 -0.70 -8.94 10.92
N CYS A 48 -1.34 -9.72 10.05
CA CYS A 48 -1.63 -11.14 10.29
C CYS A 48 -0.56 -12.09 9.70
N ASP A 49 0.62 -11.59 9.33
CA ASP A 49 1.71 -12.34 8.68
C ASP A 49 1.31 -13.06 7.38
N ASN A 50 0.24 -12.62 6.72
CA ASN A 50 -0.27 -13.21 5.48
C ASN A 50 0.26 -12.49 4.24
N GLU A 51 1.58 -12.45 4.08
CA GLU A 51 2.24 -11.68 3.01
C GLU A 51 1.79 -12.08 1.59
N ARG A 52 1.58 -13.37 1.32
CA ARG A 52 1.08 -13.86 0.02
C ARG A 52 -0.30 -13.28 -0.31
N ILE A 53 -1.19 -13.22 0.67
CA ILE A 53 -2.53 -12.67 0.48
C ILE A 53 -2.42 -11.16 0.27
N ALA A 54 -1.61 -10.48 1.07
CA ALA A 54 -1.35 -9.05 0.93
C ALA A 54 -0.84 -8.70 -0.48
N GLN A 55 0.10 -9.46 -1.03
CA GLN A 55 0.62 -9.27 -2.39
C GLN A 55 -0.47 -9.48 -3.45
N HIS A 56 -1.31 -10.51 -3.31
CA HIS A 56 -2.41 -10.75 -4.23
C HIS A 56 -3.44 -9.60 -4.19
N LEU A 57 -3.79 -9.12 -3.00
CA LEU A 57 -4.70 -7.99 -2.82
C LEU A 57 -4.14 -6.71 -3.41
N LEU A 58 -2.84 -6.48 -3.26
CA LEU A 58 -2.15 -5.33 -3.83
C LEU A 58 -2.16 -5.37 -5.36
N ALA A 59 -1.90 -6.52 -5.98
CA ALA A 59 -1.96 -6.67 -7.43
C ALA A 59 -3.37 -6.33 -7.96
N LYS A 60 -4.42 -6.82 -7.27
CA LYS A 60 -5.80 -6.48 -7.60
C LYS A 60 -6.11 -4.99 -7.40
N ALA A 61 -5.63 -4.40 -6.31
CA ALA A 61 -5.82 -2.97 -6.04
C ALA A 61 -5.20 -2.09 -7.14
N LEU A 62 -4.02 -2.45 -7.66
CA LEU A 62 -3.38 -1.73 -8.76
C LEU A 62 -4.11 -1.88 -10.10
N GLN A 63 -4.80 -3.01 -10.33
CA GLN A 63 -5.67 -3.17 -11.51
C GLN A 63 -6.90 -2.26 -11.45
N GLU A 64 -7.53 -2.17 -10.27
CA GLU A 64 -8.74 -1.36 -10.06
C GLU A 64 -8.43 0.15 -9.93
N SER A 65 -7.22 0.51 -9.49
CA SER A 65 -6.83 1.89 -9.19
C SER A 65 -5.35 2.13 -9.47
N PRO A 66 -4.95 2.18 -10.75
CA PRO A 66 -3.55 2.36 -11.15
C PRO A 66 -3.01 3.76 -10.82
N ASP A 67 -3.89 4.76 -10.70
CA ASP A 67 -3.50 6.18 -10.52
C ASP A 67 -3.14 6.53 -9.07
N SER A 68 -3.32 5.61 -8.13
CA SER A 68 -3.11 5.89 -6.71
C SER A 68 -1.65 5.73 -6.30
N GLY A 69 -0.94 6.83 -6.08
CA GLY A 69 0.43 6.79 -5.57
C GLY A 69 0.57 6.16 -4.19
N ALA A 70 -0.49 6.15 -3.38
CA ALA A 70 -0.47 5.48 -2.08
C ALA A 70 -0.43 3.95 -2.20
N LEU A 71 -1.12 3.36 -3.21
CA LEU A 71 -1.03 1.93 -3.51
C LEU A 71 0.35 1.56 -4.05
N TRP A 72 0.90 2.38 -4.95
CA TRP A 72 2.26 2.19 -5.46
C TRP A 72 3.32 2.29 -4.36
N ALA A 73 3.20 3.24 -3.43
CA ALA A 73 4.11 3.36 -2.30
C ALA A 73 4.06 2.11 -1.40
N GLN A 74 2.87 1.57 -1.14
CA GLN A 74 2.71 0.30 -0.43
C GLN A 74 3.33 -0.86 -1.23
N ALA A 75 3.18 -0.85 -2.55
CA ALA A 75 3.74 -1.86 -3.43
C ALA A 75 5.27 -1.89 -3.45
N ILE A 76 5.89 -0.71 -3.36
CA ILE A 76 7.34 -0.54 -3.23
C ILE A 76 7.78 -1.05 -1.85
N ALA A 77 7.06 -0.68 -0.77
CA ALA A 77 7.43 -1.08 0.59
C ALA A 77 7.40 -2.61 0.80
N MET A 78 6.46 -3.30 0.15
CA MET A 78 6.31 -4.76 0.27
C MET A 78 7.33 -5.56 -0.54
N GLU A 79 8.06 -4.95 -1.49
CA GLU A 79 9.06 -5.70 -2.24
C GLU A 79 10.39 -5.86 -1.49
N PRO A 80 11.12 -6.97 -1.75
CA PRO A 80 12.50 -7.12 -1.36
C PRO A 80 13.33 -5.94 -1.83
N GLN A 81 14.32 -5.57 -1.02
CA GLN A 81 15.16 -4.39 -1.25
C GLN A 81 15.78 -4.38 -2.66
N ALA A 82 16.22 -5.53 -3.18
CA ALA A 82 16.84 -5.64 -4.50
C ALA A 82 15.91 -5.28 -5.67
N THR A 83 14.62 -5.61 -5.59
CA THR A 83 13.64 -5.37 -6.66
C THR A 83 12.86 -4.07 -6.48
N ARG A 84 12.98 -3.45 -5.29
CA ARG A 84 12.27 -2.23 -4.90
C ARG A 84 12.52 -1.05 -5.85
N MET A 85 13.77 -0.87 -6.29
CA MET A 85 14.14 0.18 -7.24
C MET A 85 13.44 -0.01 -8.59
N ARG A 86 13.41 -1.24 -9.12
CA ARG A 86 12.72 -1.57 -10.39
C ARG A 86 11.24 -1.18 -10.31
N LYS A 87 10.56 -1.59 -9.24
CA LYS A 87 9.14 -1.29 -9.05
C LYS A 87 8.88 0.20 -8.85
N SER A 88 9.81 0.93 -8.26
CA SER A 88 9.70 2.39 -8.15
C SER A 88 9.79 3.10 -9.51
N THR A 89 10.64 2.61 -10.43
CA THR A 89 10.70 3.17 -11.78
C THR A 89 9.43 2.89 -12.59
N ASP A 90 8.76 1.77 -12.35
CA ASP A 90 7.47 1.47 -12.97
C ASP A 90 6.35 2.33 -12.35
N ALA A 91 6.37 2.54 -11.02
CA ALA A 91 5.44 3.44 -10.35
C ALA A 91 5.51 4.88 -10.89
N VAL A 92 6.72 5.42 -11.11
CA VAL A 92 6.91 6.78 -11.66
C VAL A 92 6.35 6.91 -13.08
N LYS A 93 6.39 5.84 -13.89
CA LYS A 93 5.78 5.86 -15.23
C LYS A 93 4.26 5.97 -15.19
N HIS A 94 3.63 5.35 -14.19
CA HIS A 94 2.17 5.36 -14.03
C HIS A 94 1.66 6.60 -13.32
N VAL A 95 2.33 7.03 -12.25
CA VAL A 95 1.92 8.15 -11.41
C VAL A 95 3.11 9.10 -11.24
N ASN A 96 3.18 10.10 -12.12
CA ASN A 96 4.30 11.04 -12.17
C ASN A 96 4.17 12.20 -11.16
N THR A 97 2.98 12.40 -10.57
CA THR A 97 2.64 13.64 -9.85
C THR A 97 2.65 13.49 -8.32
N ASP A 98 2.62 12.26 -7.80
CA ASP A 98 2.40 12.04 -6.36
C ASP A 98 3.70 12.10 -5.54
N ALA A 99 3.78 13.10 -4.66
CA ALA A 99 4.90 13.29 -3.71
C ALA A 99 5.18 12.04 -2.84
N VAL A 100 4.16 11.21 -2.60
CA VAL A 100 4.29 9.98 -1.80
C VAL A 100 5.28 8.98 -2.43
N ILE A 101 5.31 8.91 -3.77
CA ILE A 101 6.24 8.02 -4.49
C ILE A 101 7.68 8.52 -4.36
N PHE A 102 7.88 9.83 -4.50
CA PHE A 102 9.21 10.44 -4.33
C PHE A 102 9.75 10.28 -2.92
N ILE A 103 8.90 10.41 -1.89
CA ILE A 103 9.28 10.11 -0.49
C ILE A 103 9.65 8.62 -0.34
N ALA A 104 8.88 7.71 -0.96
CA ALA A 104 9.21 6.29 -0.93
C ALA A 104 10.57 6.01 -1.59
N ILE A 105 10.86 6.64 -2.73
CA ILE A 105 12.16 6.56 -3.42
C ILE A 105 13.30 7.13 -2.57
N GLY A 106 13.08 8.29 -1.94
CA GLY A 106 14.04 8.89 -1.01
C GLY A 106 14.40 7.95 0.14
N LYS A 107 13.41 7.25 0.71
CA LYS A 107 13.62 6.21 1.72
C LYS A 107 14.44 5.03 1.21
N ILE A 108 14.27 4.60 -0.05
CA ILE A 108 15.11 3.55 -0.65
C ILE A 108 16.57 4.00 -0.68
N PHE A 109 16.83 5.21 -1.21
CA PHE A 109 18.19 5.74 -1.30
C PHE A 109 18.83 5.93 0.07
N TRP A 110 18.03 6.29 1.08
CA TRP A 110 18.50 6.38 2.47
C TRP A 110 18.98 5.01 2.98
N VAL A 111 18.17 3.96 2.81
CA VAL A 111 18.51 2.59 3.22
C VAL A 111 19.71 2.02 2.44
N GLU A 112 19.90 2.42 1.19
CA GLU A 112 21.07 2.06 0.37
C GLU A 112 22.35 2.86 0.72
N ASN A 113 22.36 3.65 1.79
CA ASN A 113 23.46 4.55 2.19
C ASN A 113 23.85 5.60 1.13
N LYS A 114 22.98 5.88 0.15
CA LYS A 114 23.17 6.91 -0.89
C LYS A 114 22.61 8.25 -0.41
N THR A 115 23.16 8.78 0.67
CA THR A 115 22.65 9.97 1.39
C THR A 115 22.61 11.24 0.53
N GLU A 116 23.55 11.42 -0.39
CA GLU A 116 23.55 12.55 -1.33
C GLU A 116 22.37 12.54 -2.28
N LYS A 117 21.99 11.35 -2.77
CA LYS A 117 20.81 11.18 -3.64
C LYS A 117 19.54 11.31 -2.82
N ALA A 118 19.49 10.70 -1.64
CA ALA A 118 18.33 10.77 -0.74
C ALA A 118 17.96 12.22 -0.38
N ARG A 119 18.95 13.07 -0.10
CA ARG A 119 18.73 14.51 0.21
C ARG A 119 18.06 15.31 -0.90
N ARG A 120 18.07 14.83 -2.15
CA ARG A 120 17.37 15.52 -3.26
C ARG A 120 15.88 15.21 -3.30
N PHE A 121 15.43 14.19 -2.55
CA PHE A 121 14.04 13.72 -2.50
C PHE A 121 13.32 14.11 -1.20
N PHE A 122 14.03 14.70 -0.22
CA PHE A 122 13.48 15.24 1.03
C PHE A 122 13.60 16.76 1.02
#